data_AF-A0A538SUA6-F1
#
_entry.id   AF-A0A538SUA6-F1
#
_cell.length_a   1.000
_cell.length_b   1.000
_cell.length_c   1.000
_cell.angle_alpha   90.00
_cell.angle_beta   90.00
_cell.angle_gamma   90.00
#
_symmetry.space_group_name_H-M   'P 1'
#
loop_
_entity.id
_entity.type
_entity.pdbx_description
1 polymer ?
#
loop_
_entity_poly.entity_id
_entity_poly.type
_entity_poly.pdbx_seq_one_letter_code
_entity_poly.pdbx_strand_id
1 'polypeptide(L)'
;MALRHGADLHQVRPARPDRGPAGHRTNPTARDLVLQPPLSPVRLRGSRGLRALRAADRGGGVRSRHPACAVVSLAALDVRRRPEHRSELGSQLLLGEVVRILARSRDGLWHRLENAADGYRGWARDWGLIPASRARATRWLSRASARIVGPFVEASSEPGGGALVTPLFLNSRLIPAGSRAGFRRLELPDGRRAWVPAKSVVVGSRPHVRLLDRVRGLLGVPYLWGGRTALGFDCSGFTQQVLSEQGVALPRDAWQQ
;
A
#
# COMPACT_ATOMS: atom_id res chain seq x y z
N MET A 1 -20.41 -44.02 -2.73
CA MET A 1 -19.06 -44.30 -3.29
C MET A 1 -18.05 -43.64 -2.36
N ALA A 2 -17.43 -44.43 -1.49
CA ALA A 2 -16.51 -43.97 -0.45
C ALA A 2 -15.08 -44.04 -0.94
N LEU A 3 -14.23 -43.06 -0.59
CA LEU A 3 -12.79 -43.26 -0.48
C LEU A 3 -12.25 -42.49 0.73
N ARG A 4 -11.55 -43.23 1.60
CA ARG A 4 -10.92 -42.84 2.86
C ARG A 4 -9.49 -42.35 2.66
N HIS A 5 -8.98 -41.69 3.70
CA HIS A 5 -7.63 -41.14 3.94
C HIS A 5 -6.39 -42.00 3.62
N GLY A 6 -5.31 -41.31 3.27
CA GLY A 6 -3.93 -41.49 3.77
C GLY A 6 -3.27 -40.11 3.77
N ALA A 7 -2.93 -39.47 4.90
CA ALA A 7 -1.85 -39.79 5.84
C ALA A 7 -0.47 -39.78 5.17
N ASP A 8 0.09 -38.58 4.90
CA ASP A 8 1.53 -38.32 4.81
C ASP A 8 1.78 -36.80 4.93
N LEU A 9 1.62 -36.28 6.14
CA LEU A 9 2.21 -34.99 6.52
C LEU A 9 3.54 -35.28 7.20
N HIS A 10 4.65 -34.96 6.52
CA HIS A 10 5.97 -35.01 7.14
C HIS A 10 5.99 -34.15 8.40
N GLN A 11 6.38 -34.75 9.54
CA GLN A 11 6.62 -34.02 10.77
C GLN A 11 7.83 -33.11 10.62
N VAL A 12 7.62 -31.79 10.67
CA VAL A 12 8.69 -30.82 10.85
C VAL A 12 9.16 -30.93 12.30
N ARG A 13 10.30 -31.60 12.52
CA ARG A 13 10.96 -31.61 13.83
C ARG A 13 11.56 -30.23 14.13
N PRO A 14 11.45 -29.71 15.36
CA PRO A 14 12.19 -28.52 15.75
C PRO A 14 13.69 -28.84 15.76
N ALA A 15 14.49 -27.95 15.17
CA ALA A 15 15.95 -28.06 15.16
C ALA A 15 16.49 -27.97 16.59
N ARG A 16 17.17 -29.03 17.04
CA ARG A 16 18.02 -28.97 18.25
C ARG A 16 19.28 -28.16 17.93
N PRO A 17 19.84 -27.38 18.87
CA PRO A 17 21.13 -26.76 18.68
C PRO A 17 22.22 -27.79 18.96
N ASP A 18 22.80 -28.39 17.92
CA ASP A 18 23.99 -29.21 18.07
C ASP A 18 25.19 -28.30 18.38
N ARG A 19 25.70 -28.44 19.61
CA ARG A 19 27.07 -28.05 19.96
C ARG A 19 28.00 -29.13 19.42
N GLY A 20 28.79 -28.78 18.40
CA GLY A 20 29.90 -29.56 17.85
C GLY A 20 31.05 -28.62 17.40
N PRO A 21 32.32 -29.09 17.37
CA PRO A 21 33.49 -28.26 17.60
C PRO A 21 33.94 -27.44 16.39
N ALA A 22 34.77 -26.43 16.67
CA ALA A 22 35.25 -25.41 15.76
C ALA A 22 35.88 -25.96 14.45
N GLY A 23 35.32 -25.56 13.31
CA GLY A 23 35.91 -25.82 11.99
C GLY A 23 35.06 -25.27 10.84
N HIS A 24 35.52 -24.16 10.25
CA HIS A 24 35.10 -23.56 8.97
C HIS A 24 33.64 -23.08 8.80
N ARG A 25 33.49 -21.75 8.75
CA ARG A 25 32.27 -21.06 8.28
C ARG A 25 32.15 -21.19 6.76
N THR A 26 31.25 -22.04 6.27
CA THR A 26 30.79 -21.97 4.88
C THR A 26 29.57 -21.06 4.78
N ASN A 27 29.69 -20.01 3.97
CA ASN A 27 28.63 -19.05 3.65
C ASN A 27 27.44 -19.78 2.99
N PRO A 28 26.17 -19.54 3.38
CA PRO A 28 25.04 -20.15 2.68
C PRO A 28 24.95 -19.61 1.25
N THR A 29 25.13 -20.47 0.25
CA THR A 29 24.97 -20.13 -1.17
C THR A 29 23.51 -20.08 -1.56
N ALA A 30 23.15 -19.10 -2.40
CA ALA A 30 21.82 -18.86 -2.96
C ALA A 30 21.29 -20.03 -3.82
N ARG A 31 20.85 -21.12 -3.20
CA ARG A 31 20.25 -22.27 -3.89
C ARG A 31 18.82 -22.62 -3.49
N ASP A 32 18.24 -21.89 -2.53
CA ASP A 32 16.85 -22.13 -2.08
C ASP A 32 15.84 -21.05 -2.51
N LEU A 33 16.16 -20.25 -3.53
CA LEU A 33 15.16 -19.42 -4.19
C LEU A 33 14.51 -20.22 -5.31
N VAL A 34 13.25 -20.62 -5.09
CA VAL A 34 12.38 -21.13 -6.16
C VAL A 34 12.07 -19.96 -7.10
N LEU A 35 12.93 -19.78 -8.11
CA LEU A 35 12.69 -18.84 -9.20
C LEU A 35 11.63 -19.45 -10.13
N GLN A 36 10.51 -18.77 -10.30
CA GLN A 36 9.57 -19.13 -11.36
C GLN A 36 10.23 -18.94 -12.74
N PRO A 37 9.98 -19.83 -13.72
CA PRO A 37 10.50 -19.66 -15.06
C PRO A 37 9.97 -18.37 -15.69
N PRO A 38 10.76 -17.67 -16.51
CA PRO A 38 10.34 -16.43 -17.17
C PRO A 38 9.14 -16.70 -18.09
N LEU A 39 8.12 -15.83 -18.02
CA LEU A 39 6.99 -15.85 -18.94
C LEU A 39 7.45 -15.55 -20.38
N SER A 40 6.86 -16.24 -21.35
CA SER A 40 7.11 -16.00 -22.78
C SER A 40 6.82 -14.53 -23.16
N PRO A 41 7.68 -13.89 -23.98
CA PRO A 41 7.47 -12.50 -24.36
C PRO A 41 6.18 -12.33 -25.17
N VAL A 42 5.27 -11.50 -24.67
CA VAL A 42 4.06 -11.07 -25.38
C VAL A 42 4.47 -10.14 -26.52
N ARG A 43 4.24 -10.56 -27.77
CA ARG A 43 4.37 -9.68 -28.94
C ARG A 43 3.15 -8.78 -29.04
N LEU A 44 3.30 -7.51 -28.66
CA LEU A 44 2.29 -6.50 -28.94
C LEU A 44 2.32 -6.17 -30.44
N ARG A 45 1.22 -6.44 -31.16
CA ARG A 45 1.05 -5.96 -32.55
C ARG A 45 1.03 -4.42 -32.53
N GLY A 46 1.84 -3.82 -33.41
CA GLY A 46 2.17 -2.40 -33.40
C GLY A 46 0.96 -1.45 -33.31
N SER A 47 0.99 -0.56 -32.33
CA SER A 47 0.04 0.52 -32.16
C SER A 47 0.36 1.68 -33.12
N ARG A 48 -0.10 1.61 -34.37
CA ARG A 48 -0.26 2.81 -35.19
C ARG A 48 -1.43 3.60 -34.60
N GLY A 49 -1.16 4.65 -33.83
CA GLY A 49 -2.17 5.65 -33.45
C GLY A 49 -2.21 6.12 -31.99
N LEU A 50 -1.33 5.63 -31.09
CA LEU A 50 -1.31 6.15 -29.72
C LEU A 50 -0.55 7.50 -29.67
N ARG A 51 -1.29 8.61 -29.77
CA ARG A 51 -0.79 9.92 -29.35
C ARG A 51 -0.81 9.97 -27.82
N ALA A 52 0.34 10.27 -27.22
CA ALA A 52 0.41 10.62 -25.80
C ALA A 52 -0.50 11.83 -25.55
N LEU A 53 -1.51 11.67 -24.70
CA LEU A 53 -2.31 12.79 -24.18
C LEU A 53 -1.39 13.65 -23.31
N ARG A 54 -0.81 14.70 -23.90
CA ARG A 54 -0.16 15.76 -23.14
C ARG A 54 -1.27 16.60 -22.52
N ALA A 55 -1.25 16.74 -21.20
CA ALA A 55 -2.05 17.76 -20.52
C ALA A 55 -1.68 19.13 -21.11
N ALA A 56 -2.69 19.89 -21.54
CA ALA A 56 -2.49 21.23 -22.07
C ALA A 56 -1.95 22.12 -20.95
N ASP A 57 -0.68 22.51 -21.06
CA ASP A 57 -0.05 23.47 -20.18
C ASP A 57 -0.54 24.87 -20.58
N ARG A 58 -1.51 25.41 -19.83
CA ARG A 58 -1.89 26.82 -19.97
C ARG A 58 -0.91 27.64 -19.12
N GLY A 59 0.12 28.15 -19.81
CA GLY A 59 1.11 29.05 -19.25
C GLY A 59 0.47 30.28 -18.60
N GLY A 60 0.68 30.39 -17.30
CA GLY A 60 0.53 31.61 -16.52
C GLY A 60 1.67 31.64 -15.52
N GLY A 61 2.58 32.60 -15.67
CA GLY A 61 3.75 32.80 -14.81
C GLY A 61 3.34 33.16 -13.39
N VAL A 62 2.95 32.16 -12.60
CA VAL A 62 2.88 32.24 -11.15
C VAL A 62 4.23 31.75 -10.66
N ARG A 63 4.94 32.55 -9.86
CA ARG A 63 6.05 32.07 -9.02
C ARG A 63 5.47 30.95 -8.15
N SER A 64 5.54 29.70 -8.63
CA SER A 64 4.83 28.60 -8.01
C SER A 64 5.51 28.30 -6.69
N ARG A 65 4.92 28.73 -5.57
CA ARG A 65 5.27 28.15 -4.28
C ARG A 65 4.93 26.67 -4.40
N HIS A 66 5.96 25.84 -4.50
CA HIS A 66 5.76 24.41 -4.61
C HIS A 66 4.87 23.93 -3.47
N PRO A 67 3.90 23.04 -3.75
CA PRO A 67 2.97 22.57 -2.75
C PRO A 67 3.74 21.93 -1.60
N ALA A 68 3.49 22.38 -0.37
CA ALA A 68 4.15 21.88 0.82
C ALA A 68 3.68 20.47 1.21
N CYS A 69 2.52 20.04 0.70
CA CYS A 69 1.90 18.76 1.01
C CYS A 69 1.43 18.04 -0.25
N ALA A 70 1.13 16.76 -0.11
CA ALA A 70 0.38 15.98 -1.09
C ALA A 70 -0.49 14.93 -0.39
N VAL A 71 -1.46 14.41 -1.13
CA VAL A 71 -2.30 13.28 -0.72
C VAL A 71 -2.02 12.11 -1.66
N VAL A 72 -1.83 10.91 -1.11
CA VAL A 72 -1.49 9.71 -1.89
C VAL A 72 -2.71 9.19 -2.65
N SER A 73 -2.63 9.08 -3.97
CA SER A 73 -3.73 8.64 -4.86
C SER A 73 -3.64 7.19 -5.34
N LEU A 74 -2.50 6.52 -5.12
CA LEU A 74 -2.34 5.09 -5.44
C LEU A 74 -2.68 4.23 -4.23
N ALA A 75 -3.15 3.01 -4.50
CA ALA A 75 -3.48 2.02 -3.47
C ALA A 75 -2.32 1.79 -2.50
N ALA A 76 -1.12 1.63 -3.04
CA ALA A 76 0.14 1.56 -2.33
C ALA A 76 1.20 2.35 -3.12
N LEU A 77 1.90 3.29 -2.47
CA LEU A 77 2.97 4.08 -3.06
C LEU A 77 4.29 3.78 -2.35
N ASP A 78 5.21 3.15 -3.07
CA ASP A 78 6.54 2.82 -2.56
C ASP A 78 7.32 4.05 -2.08
N VAL A 79 7.90 3.94 -0.90
CA VAL A 79 8.82 4.92 -0.29
C VAL A 79 10.20 4.29 -0.17
N ARG A 80 11.16 4.82 -0.93
CA ARG A 80 12.51 4.29 -1.08
C ARG A 80 13.56 5.14 -0.37
N ARG A 81 14.72 4.54 -0.07
CA ARG A 81 15.84 5.26 0.59
C ARG A 81 16.47 6.34 -0.30
N ARG A 82 16.51 6.14 -1.62
CA ARG A 82 17.06 7.05 -2.65
C ARG A 82 16.04 7.26 -3.79
N PRO A 83 16.14 8.35 -4.57
CA PRO A 83 15.23 8.64 -5.68
C PRO A 83 15.50 7.79 -6.93
N GLU A 84 15.45 6.47 -6.79
CA GLU A 84 15.65 5.53 -7.88
C GLU A 84 14.92 4.20 -7.59
N HIS A 85 14.45 3.51 -8.63
CA HIS A 85 13.65 2.28 -8.47
C HIS A 85 14.40 1.12 -7.85
N ARG A 86 15.71 1.02 -8.10
CA ARG A 86 16.56 -0.02 -7.51
C ARG A 86 16.89 0.21 -6.04
N SER A 87 16.61 1.42 -5.52
CA SER A 87 16.83 1.70 -4.11
C SER A 87 15.91 0.82 -3.26
N GLU A 88 16.44 0.38 -2.13
CA GLU A 88 15.71 -0.33 -1.09
C GLU A 88 14.35 0.33 -0.81
N LEU A 89 13.31 -0.50 -0.79
CA LEU A 89 11.98 -0.15 -0.34
C LEU A 89 12.00 -0.04 1.19
N GLY A 90 11.79 1.14 1.75
CA GLY A 90 11.74 1.34 3.19
C GLY A 90 10.33 1.29 3.76
N SER A 91 9.34 1.72 2.99
CA SER A 91 7.93 1.74 3.41
C SER A 91 7.00 1.81 2.19
N GLN A 92 5.70 1.73 2.40
CA GLN A 92 4.68 2.00 1.38
C GLN A 92 3.61 2.93 1.96
N LEU A 93 3.27 4.02 1.29
CA LEU A 93 2.14 4.86 1.70
C LEU A 93 0.82 4.28 1.17
N LEU A 94 -0.25 4.41 1.94
CA LEU A 94 -1.60 3.98 1.57
C LEU A 94 -2.38 5.12 0.91
N LEU A 95 -3.35 4.76 0.06
CA LEU A 95 -4.28 5.72 -0.51
C LEU A 95 -4.94 6.57 0.58
N GLY A 96 -4.88 7.88 0.38
CA GLY A 96 -5.44 8.88 1.29
C GLY A 96 -4.53 9.32 2.43
N GLU A 97 -3.34 8.71 2.59
CA GLU A 97 -2.32 9.25 3.50
C GLU A 97 -1.85 10.63 3.01
N VAL A 98 -1.57 11.51 3.96
CA VAL A 98 -1.07 12.86 3.70
C VAL A 98 0.42 12.90 3.98
N VAL A 99 1.16 13.53 3.08
CA VAL A 99 2.61 13.69 3.19
C VAL A 99 3.00 15.16 3.08
N ARG A 100 4.11 15.50 3.73
CA ARG A 100 4.82 16.78 3.55
C ARG A 100 5.94 16.58 2.53
N ILE A 101 6.03 17.46 1.55
CA ILE A 101 7.11 17.43 0.55
C ILE A 101 8.31 18.18 1.12
N LEU A 102 9.44 17.50 1.24
CA LEU A 102 10.68 18.00 1.82
C LEU A 102 11.66 18.49 0.75
N ALA A 103 11.77 17.73 -0.34
CA ALA A 103 12.70 17.99 -1.42
C ALA A 103 12.24 17.29 -2.71
N ARG A 104 12.89 17.63 -3.83
CA ARG A 104 12.70 16.98 -5.13
C ARG A 104 14.03 16.53 -5.68
N SER A 105 14.02 15.48 -6.49
CA SER A 105 15.18 15.08 -7.29
C SER A 105 15.43 16.12 -8.39
N ARG A 106 16.62 16.06 -9.01
CA ARG A 106 17.00 16.99 -10.09
C ARG A 106 16.07 16.92 -11.30
N ASP A 107 15.56 15.74 -11.62
CA ASP A 107 14.61 15.50 -12.71
C ASP A 107 13.14 15.80 -12.32
N GLY A 108 12.88 16.11 -11.05
CA GLY A 108 11.55 16.38 -10.52
C GLY A 108 10.63 15.16 -10.34
N LEU A 109 11.04 13.96 -10.79
CA LEU A 109 10.22 12.75 -10.81
C LEU A 109 10.10 12.06 -9.45
N TRP A 110 10.98 12.41 -8.52
CA TRP A 110 10.96 11.92 -7.15
C TRP A 110 10.81 13.04 -6.15
N HIS A 111 10.05 12.78 -5.11
CA HIS A 111 9.86 13.69 -3.99
C HIS A 111 10.35 13.00 -2.72
N ARG A 112 11.16 13.72 -1.95
CA ARG A 112 11.46 13.31 -0.58
C ARG A 112 10.31 13.79 0.28
N LEU A 113 9.73 12.86 1.04
CA LEU A 113 8.48 13.03 1.75
C LEU A 113 8.69 12.77 3.23
N GLU A 114 7.78 13.29 4.03
CA GLU A 114 7.52 12.85 5.41
C GLU A 114 6.04 12.49 5.52
N ASN A 115 5.74 11.27 5.98
CA ASN A 115 4.36 10.85 6.22
C ASN A 115 3.80 11.58 7.45
N ALA A 116 2.61 12.17 7.33
CA ALA A 116 1.98 12.85 8.46
C ALA A 116 1.50 11.88 9.55
N ALA A 117 1.29 10.60 9.21
CA ALA A 117 0.75 9.60 10.15
C ALA A 117 1.79 9.04 11.13
N ASP A 118 3.03 8.84 10.68
CA ASP A 118 4.09 8.18 11.47
C ASP A 118 5.45 8.90 11.40
N GLY A 119 5.55 10.02 10.67
CA GLY A 119 6.78 10.78 10.51
C GLY A 119 7.84 10.12 9.62
N TYR A 120 7.54 8.97 9.00
CA TYR A 120 8.52 8.24 8.20
C TYR A 120 8.95 9.04 6.97
N ARG A 121 10.25 9.03 6.67
CA ARG A 121 10.85 9.81 5.58
C ARG A 121 11.49 8.93 4.52
N GLY A 122 11.27 9.30 3.27
CA GLY A 122 11.93 8.66 2.12
C GLY A 122 11.50 9.29 0.80
N TRP A 123 11.82 8.62 -0.30
CA TRP A 123 11.57 9.09 -1.65
C TRP A 123 10.46 8.30 -2.32
N ALA A 124 9.46 8.98 -2.86
CA ALA A 124 8.45 8.34 -3.69
C ALA A 124 8.31 9.06 -5.04
N ARG A 125 7.69 8.35 -5.99
CA ARG A 125 7.38 8.88 -7.31
C ARG A 125 6.28 9.93 -7.24
N ASP A 126 6.42 10.95 -8.08
CA ASP A 126 5.47 12.05 -8.23
C ASP A 126 4.06 11.61 -8.68
N TRP A 127 3.97 10.61 -9.54
CA TRP A 127 2.71 10.15 -10.14
C TRP A 127 1.66 9.61 -9.16
N GLY A 128 2.06 9.32 -7.92
CA GLY A 128 1.16 8.77 -6.90
C GLY A 128 0.69 9.81 -5.91
N LEU A 129 0.95 11.08 -6.19
CA LEU A 129 0.73 12.20 -5.30
C LEU A 129 -0.19 13.20 -5.96
N ILE A 130 -1.23 13.62 -5.24
CA ILE A 130 -2.05 14.77 -5.59
C ILE A 130 -1.52 15.96 -4.79
N PRO A 131 -0.84 16.92 -5.46
CA PRO A 131 -0.25 18.04 -4.75
C PRO A 131 -1.33 18.90 -4.07
N ALA A 132 -1.04 19.34 -2.85
CA ALA A 132 -2.00 20.05 -2.02
C ALA A 132 -1.34 21.18 -1.21
N SER A 133 -2.06 22.28 -1.01
CA SER A 133 -1.74 23.24 0.05
C SER A 133 -1.98 22.59 1.42
N ARG A 134 -1.36 23.15 2.48
CA ARG A 134 -1.63 22.69 3.86
C ARG A 134 -3.12 22.72 4.19
N ALA A 135 -3.83 23.79 3.81
CA ALA A 135 -5.27 23.92 4.03
C ALA A 135 -6.09 22.83 3.31
N ARG A 136 -5.71 22.46 2.07
CA ARG A 136 -6.36 21.36 1.33
C ARG A 136 -6.07 20.02 1.98
N ALA A 137 -4.85 19.79 2.45
CA ALA A 137 -4.47 18.57 3.16
C ALA A 137 -5.22 18.42 4.49
N THR A 138 -5.34 19.49 5.29
CA THR A 138 -6.15 19.48 6.53
C THR A 138 -7.62 19.20 6.23
N ARG A 139 -8.18 19.82 5.19
CA ARG A 139 -9.57 19.57 4.76
C ARG A 139 -9.77 18.13 4.27
N TRP A 140 -8.76 17.55 3.62
CA TRP A 140 -8.80 16.14 3.24
C TRP A 140 -8.88 15.26 4.49
N LEU A 141 -7.97 15.45 5.45
CA LEU A 141 -7.95 14.67 6.70
C LEU A 141 -9.27 14.74 7.47
N SER A 142 -9.93 15.91 7.51
CA SER A 142 -11.21 16.06 8.20
C SER A 142 -12.38 15.40 7.48
N ARG A 143 -12.33 15.30 6.13
CA ARG A 143 -13.40 14.70 5.32
C ARG A 143 -13.20 13.21 5.04
N ALA A 144 -11.96 12.71 5.07
CA ALA A 144 -11.61 11.33 4.73
C ALA A 144 -11.94 10.36 5.89
N SER A 145 -13.21 10.33 6.28
CA SER A 145 -13.71 9.58 7.43
C SER A 145 -14.05 8.11 7.12
N ALA A 146 -14.02 7.71 5.85
CA ALA A 146 -14.17 6.30 5.47
C ALA A 146 -12.83 5.57 5.58
N ARG A 147 -12.80 4.43 6.27
CA ARG A 147 -11.64 3.54 6.43
C ARG A 147 -11.96 2.17 5.88
N ILE A 148 -11.10 1.65 5.02
CA ILE A 148 -11.19 0.28 4.53
C ILE A 148 -10.76 -0.71 5.62
N VAL A 149 -11.57 -1.75 5.83
CA VAL A 149 -11.39 -2.77 6.88
C VAL A 149 -11.10 -4.17 6.32
N GLY A 150 -11.26 -4.34 5.00
CA GLY A 150 -10.82 -5.55 4.30
C GLY A 150 -9.30 -5.53 4.06
N PRO A 151 -8.61 -6.68 4.05
CA PRO A 151 -7.20 -6.74 3.67
C PRO A 151 -6.97 -6.20 2.26
N PHE A 152 -7.88 -6.50 1.34
CA PHE A 152 -7.91 -6.05 -0.04
C PHE A 152 -9.36 -5.87 -0.49
N VAL A 153 -9.63 -4.81 -1.24
CA VAL A 153 -10.95 -4.50 -1.81
C VAL A 153 -10.77 -3.90 -3.20
N GLU A 154 -11.52 -4.39 -4.18
CA GLU A 154 -11.61 -3.74 -5.49
C GLU A 154 -12.69 -2.66 -5.47
N ALA A 155 -12.29 -1.42 -5.77
CA ALA A 155 -13.22 -0.31 -5.88
C ALA A 155 -13.60 -0.12 -7.36
N SER A 156 -14.90 -0.23 -7.66
CA SER A 156 -15.42 -0.28 -9.04
C SER A 156 -16.17 1.00 -9.43
N SER A 157 -16.36 1.23 -10.73
CA SER A 157 -17.09 2.40 -11.24
C SER A 157 -18.59 2.38 -10.90
N GLU A 158 -19.17 1.21 -10.68
CA GLU A 158 -20.59 1.02 -10.36
C GLU A 158 -20.79 0.15 -9.09
N PRO A 159 -21.96 0.22 -8.45
CA PRO A 159 -22.30 -0.69 -7.35
C PRO A 159 -22.35 -2.14 -7.85
N GLY A 160 -21.55 -3.02 -7.24
CA GLY A 160 -21.59 -4.46 -7.54
C GLY A 160 -20.89 -4.90 -8.82
N GLY A 161 -20.22 -4.00 -9.55
CA GLY A 161 -19.48 -4.34 -10.76
C GLY A 161 -19.01 -3.13 -11.55
N GLY A 162 -18.51 -3.34 -12.76
CA GLY A 162 -18.01 -2.28 -13.65
C GLY A 162 -16.49 -2.25 -13.75
N ALA A 163 -15.95 -1.15 -14.29
CA ALA A 163 -14.52 -1.00 -14.47
C ALA A 163 -13.82 -0.82 -13.11
N LEU A 164 -12.68 -1.48 -12.92
CA LEU A 164 -11.82 -1.27 -11.76
C LEU A 164 -11.30 0.17 -11.77
N VAL A 165 -11.56 0.91 -10.68
CA VAL A 165 -11.04 2.27 -10.48
C VAL A 165 -9.69 2.20 -9.78
N THR A 166 -9.63 1.46 -8.67
CA THR A 166 -8.40 1.20 -7.92
C THR A 166 -8.63 0.03 -6.95
N PRO A 167 -7.60 -0.79 -6.67
CA PRO A 167 -7.61 -1.58 -5.44
C PRO A 167 -7.48 -0.65 -4.23
N LEU A 168 -7.93 -1.13 -3.08
CA LEU A 168 -7.79 -0.49 -1.78
C LEU A 168 -7.33 -1.53 -0.76
N PHE A 169 -6.52 -1.09 0.20
CA PHE A 169 -5.99 -1.94 1.25
C PHE A 169 -6.54 -1.57 2.61
N LEU A 170 -6.33 -2.46 3.58
CA LEU A 170 -6.59 -2.18 4.98
C LEU A 170 -6.07 -0.79 5.37
N ASN A 171 -6.90 -0.02 6.07
CA ASN A 171 -6.61 1.34 6.53
C ASN A 171 -6.51 2.45 5.47
N SER A 172 -6.72 2.17 4.17
CA SER A 172 -6.91 3.25 3.18
C SER A 172 -8.03 4.20 3.61
N ARG A 173 -7.83 5.51 3.41
CA ARG A 173 -8.73 6.58 3.87
C ARG A 173 -9.34 7.32 2.68
N LEU A 174 -10.66 7.46 2.66
CA LEU A 174 -11.39 8.11 1.58
C LEU A 174 -12.53 8.97 2.11
N ILE A 175 -13.09 9.84 1.26
CA ILE A 175 -14.25 10.67 1.61
C ILE A 175 -15.52 9.87 1.29
N PRO A 176 -16.45 9.65 2.24
CA PRO A 176 -17.75 9.06 1.94
C PRO A 176 -18.58 10.00 1.05
N ALA A 177 -19.18 9.45 -0.01
CA ALA A 177 -19.91 10.21 -1.03
C ALA A 177 -21.31 9.65 -1.35
N GLY A 178 -21.81 8.71 -0.53
CA GLY A 178 -23.16 8.16 -0.63
C GLY A 178 -23.21 6.64 -0.44
N SER A 179 -24.41 6.07 -0.58
CA SER A 179 -24.67 4.63 -0.47
C SER A 179 -25.78 4.21 -1.43
N ARG A 180 -25.72 2.96 -1.91
CA ARG A 180 -26.75 2.36 -2.76
C ARG A 180 -26.66 0.84 -2.68
N ALA A 181 -27.79 0.16 -2.44
CA ALA A 181 -27.94 -1.30 -2.56
C ALA A 181 -26.80 -2.14 -1.92
N GLY A 182 -26.43 -1.84 -0.67
CA GLY A 182 -25.35 -2.58 0.02
C GLY A 182 -23.93 -2.16 -0.35
N PHE A 183 -23.75 -1.10 -1.14
CA PHE A 183 -22.47 -0.51 -1.50
C PHE A 183 -22.33 0.93 -0.97
N ARG A 184 -21.09 1.34 -0.74
CA ARG A 184 -20.72 2.71 -0.37
C ARG A 184 -19.95 3.35 -1.51
N ARG A 185 -20.35 4.58 -1.87
CA ARG A 185 -19.60 5.40 -2.82
C ARG A 185 -18.56 6.20 -2.05
N LEU A 186 -17.33 6.18 -2.52
CA LEU A 186 -16.18 6.86 -1.94
C LEU A 186 -15.57 7.81 -2.99
N GLU A 187 -15.04 8.93 -2.55
CA GLU A 187 -14.30 9.90 -3.35
C GLU A 187 -12.80 9.80 -3.00
N LEU A 188 -11.99 9.65 -4.06
CA LEU A 188 -10.54 9.53 -4.02
C LEU A 188 -9.88 10.93 -3.98
N PRO A 189 -8.59 11.02 -3.60
CA PRO A 189 -7.86 12.29 -3.56
C PRO A 189 -7.83 13.08 -4.88
N ASP A 190 -7.88 12.35 -6.00
CA ASP A 190 -7.88 12.90 -7.37
C ASP A 190 -9.28 13.29 -7.88
N GLY A 191 -10.32 13.11 -7.05
CA GLY A 191 -11.70 13.43 -7.39
C GLY A 191 -12.47 12.30 -8.09
N ARG A 192 -11.81 11.19 -8.46
CA ARG A 192 -12.53 9.99 -8.93
C ARG A 192 -13.46 9.47 -7.84
N ARG A 193 -14.52 8.81 -8.27
CA ARG A 193 -15.47 8.14 -7.37
C ARG A 193 -15.48 6.65 -7.66
N ALA A 194 -15.55 5.85 -6.61
CA ALA A 194 -15.59 4.41 -6.72
C ALA A 194 -16.56 3.82 -5.69
N TRP A 195 -17.07 2.64 -5.99
CA TRP A 195 -17.98 1.89 -5.13
C TRP A 195 -17.27 0.69 -4.52
N VAL A 196 -17.53 0.46 -3.24
CA VAL A 196 -17.06 -0.72 -2.49
C VAL A 196 -18.23 -1.37 -1.76
N PRO A 197 -18.17 -2.68 -1.46
CA PRO A 197 -19.14 -3.32 -0.57
C PRO A 197 -19.25 -2.57 0.76
N ALA A 198 -20.45 -2.32 1.27
CA ALA A 198 -20.61 -1.57 2.52
C ALA A 198 -19.91 -2.24 3.71
N LYS A 199 -19.83 -3.57 3.72
CA LYS A 199 -19.12 -4.36 4.74
C LYS A 199 -17.60 -4.15 4.76
N SER A 200 -17.01 -3.65 3.68
CA SER A 200 -15.55 -3.50 3.56
C SER A 200 -15.04 -2.13 3.99
N VAL A 201 -15.94 -1.24 4.45
CA VAL A 201 -15.62 0.12 4.85
C VAL A 201 -16.41 0.51 6.10
N VAL A 202 -15.74 1.21 7.02
CA VAL A 202 -16.40 1.86 8.16
C VAL A 202 -16.27 3.37 7.99
N VAL A 203 -17.33 4.11 8.33
CA VAL A 203 -17.36 5.57 8.22
C VAL A 203 -17.54 6.18 9.60
N GLY A 204 -16.66 7.11 9.96
CA GLY A 204 -16.71 7.78 11.26
C GLY A 204 -15.97 7.01 12.34
N SER A 205 -16.69 6.25 13.17
CA SER A 205 -16.12 5.52 14.31
C SER A 205 -15.09 4.47 13.87
N ARG A 206 -14.19 4.11 14.78
CA ARG A 206 -13.21 3.05 14.52
C ARG A 206 -13.93 1.71 14.38
N PRO A 207 -13.44 0.81 13.51
CA PRO A 207 -13.98 -0.53 13.43
C PRO A 207 -13.72 -1.29 14.73
N HIS A 208 -14.73 -2.01 15.22
CA HIS A 208 -14.59 -2.93 16.34
C HIS A 208 -14.27 -4.33 15.81
N VAL A 209 -13.02 -4.55 15.41
CA VAL A 209 -12.52 -5.87 15.00
C VAL A 209 -11.68 -6.43 16.12
N ARG A 210 -11.98 -7.66 16.58
CA ARG A 210 -11.13 -8.34 17.56
C ARG A 210 -9.73 -8.57 16.98
N LEU A 211 -8.69 -8.21 17.74
CA LEU A 211 -7.29 -8.34 17.32
C LEU A 211 -6.95 -9.73 16.77
N LEU A 212 -7.43 -10.78 17.44
CA LEU A 212 -7.17 -12.16 17.01
C LEU A 212 -7.79 -12.49 15.65
N ASP A 213 -8.99 -11.97 15.36
CA ASP A 213 -9.65 -12.22 14.07
C ASP A 213 -8.94 -11.44 12.96
N ARG A 214 -8.46 -10.23 13.25
CA ARG A 214 -7.62 -9.46 12.34
C ARG A 214 -6.33 -10.20 11.99
N VAL A 215 -5.61 -10.69 12.99
CA VAL A 215 -4.36 -11.44 12.79
C VAL A 215 -4.63 -12.71 11.98
N ARG A 216 -5.66 -13.49 12.34
CA ARG A 216 -6.05 -14.72 11.62
C ARG A 216 -6.39 -14.45 10.15
N GLY A 217 -7.10 -13.36 9.86
CA GLY A 217 -7.46 -12.96 8.50
C GLY A 217 -6.28 -12.51 7.63
N LEU A 218 -5.09 -12.36 8.21
CA LEU A 218 -3.86 -12.00 7.50
C LEU A 218 -2.83 -13.14 7.47
N LEU A 219 -3.16 -14.32 8.02
CA LEU A 219 -2.30 -15.49 7.94
C LEU A 219 -2.11 -15.90 6.47
N GLY A 220 -0.86 -16.18 6.11
CA GLY A 220 -0.47 -16.56 4.74
C GLY A 220 -0.16 -15.37 3.81
N VAL A 221 -0.36 -14.11 4.25
CA VAL A 221 0.15 -12.96 3.50
C VAL A 221 1.69 -13.04 3.47
N PRO A 222 2.33 -12.96 2.29
CA PRO A 222 3.77 -13.13 2.18
C PRO A 222 4.53 -12.00 2.86
N TYR A 223 5.78 -12.30 3.24
CA TYR A 223 6.69 -11.26 3.71
C TYR A 223 7.17 -10.39 2.54
N LEU A 224 7.17 -9.08 2.73
CA LEU A 224 7.74 -8.11 1.81
C LEU A 224 8.50 -7.04 2.60
N TRP A 225 9.81 -6.96 2.41
CA TRP A 225 10.63 -5.89 3.01
C TRP A 225 10.09 -4.51 2.60
N GLY A 226 9.82 -3.64 3.57
CA GLY A 226 9.22 -2.33 3.33
C GLY A 226 7.69 -2.36 3.14
N GLY A 227 7.06 -3.54 3.18
CA GLY A 227 5.65 -3.76 2.89
C GLY A 227 4.70 -3.34 4.02
N ARG A 228 3.59 -2.68 3.64
CA ARG A 228 2.51 -2.23 4.56
C ARG A 228 1.11 -2.65 4.10
N THR A 229 1.00 -3.65 3.22
CA THR A 229 -0.31 -4.02 2.62
C THR A 229 -0.52 -5.52 2.59
N ALA A 230 -1.75 -5.95 2.29
CA ALA A 230 -2.05 -7.37 2.12
C ALA A 230 -1.41 -8.02 0.88
N LEU A 231 -0.69 -7.26 0.04
CA LEU A 231 0.20 -7.84 -0.99
C LEU A 231 1.54 -8.29 -0.40
N GLY A 232 1.87 -7.82 0.80
CA GLY A 232 3.04 -8.23 1.56
C GLY A 232 3.32 -7.25 2.70
N PHE A 233 3.61 -7.81 3.87
CA PHE A 233 4.00 -7.04 5.05
C PHE A 233 5.45 -7.36 5.42
N ASP A 234 6.18 -6.39 5.97
CA ASP A 234 7.29 -6.70 6.86
C ASP A 234 6.83 -6.77 8.32
N CYS A 235 7.74 -7.10 9.24
CA CYS A 235 7.45 -7.27 10.66
C CYS A 235 6.75 -6.03 11.26
N SER A 236 7.35 -4.86 11.08
CA SER A 236 6.86 -3.60 11.62
C SER A 236 5.67 -3.00 10.84
N GLY A 237 5.57 -3.29 9.54
CA GLY A 237 4.44 -2.89 8.71
C GLY A 237 3.19 -3.66 9.08
N PHE A 238 3.31 -4.96 9.39
CA PHE A 238 2.22 -5.78 9.91
C PHE A 238 1.69 -5.24 11.24
N THR A 239 2.56 -5.07 12.24
CA THR A 239 2.18 -4.58 13.57
C THR A 239 1.54 -3.19 13.48
N GLN A 240 2.13 -2.29 12.68
CA GLN A 240 1.61 -0.94 12.47
C GLN A 240 0.19 -0.98 11.88
N GLN A 241 -0.08 -1.80 10.86
CA GLN A 241 -1.39 -1.83 10.21
C GLN A 241 -2.47 -2.46 11.10
N VAL A 242 -2.14 -3.55 11.79
CA VAL A 242 -3.06 -4.23 12.70
C VAL A 242 -3.44 -3.32 13.88
N LEU A 243 -2.46 -2.63 14.48
CA LEU A 243 -2.69 -1.77 15.64
C LEU A 243 -3.27 -0.39 15.26
N SER A 244 -2.99 0.12 14.07
CA SER A 244 -3.63 1.35 13.54
C SER A 244 -5.15 1.20 13.40
N GLU A 245 -5.64 -0.01 13.07
CA GLU A 245 -7.07 -0.31 13.04
C GLU A 245 -7.70 -0.16 14.43
N GLN A 246 -6.98 -0.61 15.47
CA GLN A 246 -7.36 -0.46 16.88
C GLN A 246 -7.10 0.97 17.39
N GLY A 247 -6.51 1.82 16.55
CA GLY A 247 -6.28 3.22 16.84
C GLY A 247 -5.05 3.51 17.70
N VAL A 248 -4.13 2.54 17.78
CA VAL A 248 -2.79 2.71 18.32
C VAL A 248 -1.88 3.10 17.16
N ALA A 249 -1.31 4.31 17.23
CA ALA A 249 -0.34 4.76 16.24
C ALA A 249 1.05 4.27 16.63
N LEU A 250 1.74 3.60 15.70
CA LEU A 250 3.09 3.12 15.88
C LEU A 250 4.04 3.75 14.86
N PRO A 251 5.30 4.01 15.24
CA PRO A 251 6.37 4.31 14.29
C PRO A 251 6.52 3.22 13.23
N ARG A 252 7.16 3.56 12.11
CA ARG A 252 7.30 2.65 10.97
C ARG A 252 8.33 1.54 11.21
N ASP A 253 9.45 1.84 11.83
CA ASP A 253 10.57 0.90 11.97
C ASP A 253 10.49 0.14 13.29
N ALA A 254 10.80 -1.17 13.26
CA ALA A 254 10.68 -2.06 14.42
C ALA A 254 11.47 -1.59 15.66
N TRP A 255 12.63 -0.97 15.50
CA TRP A 255 13.45 -0.50 16.63
C TRP A 255 12.86 0.72 17.35
N GLN A 256 11.84 1.35 16.75
CA GLN A 256 11.10 2.49 17.31
C GLN A 256 9.76 2.06 17.91
N GLN A 257 9.34 0.80 17.70
CA GLN A 257 8.09 0.21 18.23
C GLN A 257 8.36 -0.49 19.56
#